data_AF-A0A0B3A904-F1
#
_entry.id   AF-A0A0B3A904-F1
#
_cell.length_a   1.000
_cell.length_b   1.000
_cell.length_c   1.000
_cell.angle_alpha   90.00
_cell.angle_beta   90.00
_cell.angle_gamma   90.00
#
_symmetry.space_group_name_H-M   'P 1'
#
loop_
_entity.id
_entity.type
_entity.pdbx_description
1 polymer ?
#
loop_
_entity_poly.entity_id
_entity_poly.type
_entity_poly.pdbx_seq_one_letter_code
_entity_poly.pdbx_strand_id
1 'polypeptide(L)'
;MTGHQGEPQSVLSRLISNQFDFILEPDDHVIFSCSVIPNQVNIDNRDRMERELRARKVRIFKDVHVSGHASREDLKDLITILNPKTIVPSHGPEKKRIVLHDLAREMGYKSVLLDDGRTLSLP
;
A
#
# COMPACT_ATOMS: atom_id res chain seq x y z
N MET A 1 -6.49 -3.17 -15.45
CA MET A 1 -6.71 -4.60 -15.15
C MET A 1 -6.51 -4.83 -13.66
N THR A 2 -7.27 -5.72 -13.02
CA THR A 2 -7.08 -6.11 -11.61
C THR A 2 -6.18 -7.35 -11.49
N GLY A 3 -5.69 -7.66 -10.29
CA GLY A 3 -4.88 -8.86 -10.05
C GLY A 3 -3.46 -8.64 -9.60
N HIS A 4 -3.18 -7.46 -9.05
CA HIS A 4 -1.83 -7.10 -8.68
C HIS A 4 -1.20 -7.93 -7.57
N GLN A 5 -1.97 -8.62 -6.72
CA GLN A 5 -1.42 -9.52 -5.70
C GLN A 5 -1.36 -10.97 -6.19
N GLY A 6 -1.61 -11.22 -7.48
CA GLY A 6 -1.71 -12.56 -8.02
C GLY A 6 -3.00 -13.28 -7.63
N GLU A 7 -4.07 -12.54 -7.31
CA GLU A 7 -5.31 -13.12 -6.81
C GLU A 7 -5.89 -14.10 -7.85
N PRO A 8 -6.21 -15.36 -7.51
CA PRO A 8 -6.56 -16.40 -8.49
C PRO A 8 -7.72 -16.04 -9.44
N GLN A 9 -8.71 -15.30 -8.94
CA GLN A 9 -9.90 -14.91 -9.72
C GLN A 9 -9.77 -13.53 -10.39
N SER A 10 -8.62 -12.88 -10.26
CA SER A 10 -8.40 -11.58 -10.88
C SER A 10 -8.35 -11.66 -12.40
N VAL A 11 -8.59 -10.52 -13.06
CA VAL A 11 -8.56 -10.44 -14.52
C VAL A 11 -7.19 -10.85 -15.06
N LEU A 12 -6.08 -10.42 -14.45
CA LEU A 12 -4.73 -10.80 -14.90
C LEU A 12 -4.46 -12.30 -14.74
N SER A 13 -4.82 -12.91 -13.61
CA SER A 13 -4.67 -14.37 -13.42
C SER A 13 -5.47 -15.18 -14.44
N ARG A 14 -6.69 -14.74 -14.72
CA ARG A 14 -7.59 -15.37 -15.70
C ARG A 14 -7.10 -15.17 -17.13
N LEU A 15 -6.52 -14.01 -17.44
CA LEU A 15 -5.86 -13.71 -18.71
C LEU A 15 -4.66 -14.64 -18.95
N ILE A 16 -3.80 -14.81 -17.95
CA ILE A 16 -2.68 -15.75 -18.00
C ILE A 16 -3.16 -17.20 -18.11
N SER A 17 -4.35 -17.52 -17.62
CA SER A 17 -4.97 -18.85 -17.74
C SER A 17 -5.78 -19.05 -19.03
N ASN A 18 -5.68 -18.13 -20.01
CA ASN A 18 -6.42 -18.16 -21.28
C ASN A 18 -7.95 -18.29 -21.11
N GLN A 19 -8.52 -17.65 -20.08
CA GLN A 19 -9.97 -17.64 -19.84
C GLN A 19 -10.71 -16.49 -20.56
N PHE A 20 -9.99 -15.75 -21.40
CA PHE A 20 -10.52 -14.69 -22.25
C PHE A 20 -9.99 -14.89 -23.67
N ASP A 21 -10.70 -14.36 -24.67
CA ASP A 21 -10.25 -14.37 -26.07
C ASP A 21 -9.08 -13.40 -26.30
N PHE A 22 -8.87 -12.45 -25.37
CA PHE A 22 -7.69 -11.61 -25.33
C PHE A 22 -6.50 -12.42 -24.80
N ILE A 23 -5.37 -12.42 -25.51
CA ILE A 23 -4.18 -13.22 -25.19
C ILE A 23 -2.98 -12.29 -25.06
N LEU A 24 -2.10 -12.59 -24.10
CA LEU A 24 -0.79 -11.93 -23.98
C LEU A 24 0.18 -12.49 -25.03
N GLU A 25 0.76 -11.60 -25.83
CA GLU A 25 1.74 -11.94 -26.85
C GLU A 25 3.18 -11.79 -26.31
N PRO A 26 4.17 -12.46 -26.93
CA PRO A 26 5.57 -12.19 -26.64
C PRO A 26 5.89 -10.69 -26.78
N ASP A 27 6.76 -10.20 -25.90
CA ASP A 27 7.18 -8.79 -25.84
C ASP A 27 6.11 -7.78 -25.38
N ASP A 28 4.89 -8.22 -25.05
CA ASP A 28 3.88 -7.38 -24.38
C ASP A 28 4.42 -6.80 -23.07
N HIS A 29 3.98 -5.59 -22.74
CA HIS A 29 4.39 -4.89 -21.53
C HIS A 29 3.33 -5.04 -20.42
N VAL A 30 3.74 -5.59 -19.29
CA VAL A 30 2.94 -5.63 -18.06
C VAL A 30 3.57 -4.72 -17.03
N ILE A 31 2.86 -3.65 -16.66
CA ILE A 31 3.30 -2.68 -15.67
C ILE A 31 2.52 -2.89 -14.38
N PHE A 32 3.20 -3.22 -13.30
CA PHE A 32 2.59 -3.30 -11.98
C PHE A 32 2.73 -1.94 -11.26
N SER A 33 1.68 -1.14 -11.32
CA SER A 33 1.61 0.20 -10.69
C SER A 33 1.29 0.18 -9.18
N CYS A 34 1.77 -0.84 -8.48
CA CYS A 34 1.39 -1.16 -7.11
C CYS A 34 2.42 -2.06 -6.43
N SER A 35 2.57 -1.91 -5.12
CA SER A 35 3.40 -2.79 -4.30
C SER A 35 2.69 -4.08 -3.91
N VAL A 36 3.46 -5.13 -3.66
CA VAL A 36 2.95 -6.37 -3.06
C VAL A 36 2.69 -6.12 -1.57
N ILE A 37 1.49 -6.48 -1.10
CA ILE A 37 1.18 -6.42 0.33
C ILE A 37 2.00 -7.52 1.01
N PRO A 38 2.75 -7.22 2.09
CA PRO A 38 3.72 -8.14 2.70
C PRO A 38 3.05 -9.23 3.56
N ASN A 39 2.16 -10.01 2.94
CA ASN A 39 1.59 -11.24 3.46
C ASN A 39 2.07 -12.38 2.56
N GLN A 40 2.48 -13.50 3.16
CA GLN A 40 3.01 -14.67 2.47
C GLN A 40 2.12 -15.11 1.29
N VAL A 41 0.81 -15.14 1.46
CA VAL A 41 -0.13 -15.55 0.40
C VAL A 41 -0.03 -14.66 -0.84
N ASN A 42 0.11 -13.34 -0.63
CA ASN A 42 0.22 -12.38 -1.73
C ASN A 42 1.59 -12.47 -2.41
N ILE A 43 2.65 -12.68 -1.63
CA ILE A 43 4.01 -12.89 -2.14
C ILE A 43 4.03 -14.13 -3.04
N ASP A 44 3.54 -15.26 -2.55
CA ASP A 44 3.55 -16.53 -3.29
C ASP A 44 2.69 -16.46 -4.56
N ASN A 45 1.50 -15.86 -4.47
CA ASN A 45 0.61 -15.67 -5.61
C ASN A 45 1.23 -14.75 -6.67
N ARG A 46 1.81 -13.63 -6.24
CA ARG A 46 2.49 -12.70 -7.14
C ARG A 46 3.68 -13.34 -7.81
N ASP A 47 4.49 -14.11 -7.08
CA ASP A 47 5.65 -14.81 -7.62
C ASP A 47 5.25 -15.85 -8.66
N ARG A 48 4.18 -16.62 -8.42
CA ARG A 48 3.62 -17.55 -9.42
C ARG A 48 3.20 -16.81 -10.68
N MET A 49 2.42 -15.74 -10.53
CA MET A 49 1.97 -14.91 -11.64
C MET A 49 3.14 -14.34 -12.46
N GLU A 50 4.16 -13.78 -11.80
CA GLU A 50 5.34 -13.24 -12.49
C GLU A 50 6.11 -14.33 -13.25
N ARG A 51 6.20 -15.56 -12.73
CA ARG A 51 6.80 -16.70 -13.45
C ARG A 51 6.01 -17.08 -14.70
N GLU A 52 4.69 -17.16 -14.61
CA GLU A 52 3.83 -17.51 -15.75
C GLU A 52 3.86 -16.43 -16.84
N LEU A 53 3.86 -15.15 -16.43
CA LEU A 53 4.05 -14.01 -17.32
C LEU A 53 5.40 -14.10 -18.05
N ARG A 54 6.50 -14.36 -17.32
CA ARG A 54 7.84 -14.53 -17.93
C ARG A 54 7.92 -15.72 -18.88
N ALA A 55 7.23 -16.83 -18.58
CA ALA A 55 7.16 -17.99 -19.48
C ALA A 55 6.52 -17.64 -20.83
N ARG A 56 5.64 -16.63 -20.86
CA ARG A 56 5.04 -16.07 -22.08
C ARG A 56 5.90 -15.02 -22.79
N LYS A 57 7.11 -14.75 -22.30
CA LYS A 57 8.04 -13.73 -22.82
C LYS A 57 7.52 -12.29 -22.74
N VAL A 58 6.60 -12.00 -21.81
CA VAL A 58 6.17 -10.62 -21.55
C VAL A 58 7.23 -9.86 -20.74
N ARG A 59 7.31 -8.55 -20.95
CA ARG A 59 8.23 -7.66 -20.24
C ARG A 59 7.52 -7.07 -19.02
N ILE A 60 8.03 -7.39 -17.84
CA ILE A 60 7.45 -6.94 -16.57
C ILE A 60 8.19 -5.70 -16.08
N PHE A 61 7.43 -4.63 -15.83
CA PHE A 61 7.91 -3.40 -15.21
C PHE A 61 7.33 -3.26 -13.80
N LYS A 62 8.19 -2.92 -12.85
CA LYS A 62 7.88 -2.76 -11.42
C LYS A 62 8.42 -1.42 -10.92
N ASP A 63 8.19 -1.13 -9.65
CA ASP A 63 8.75 0.04 -8.95
C ASP A 63 8.30 1.40 -9.51
N VAL A 64 7.14 1.43 -10.17
CA VAL A 64 6.47 2.67 -10.61
C VAL A 64 5.41 3.14 -9.62
N HIS A 65 5.20 2.39 -8.53
CA HIS A 65 4.24 2.72 -7.50
C HIS A 65 4.80 3.74 -6.51
N VAL A 66 3.96 4.69 -6.12
CA VAL A 66 4.21 5.58 -4.99
C VAL A 66 3.17 5.33 -3.90
N SER A 67 3.58 5.48 -2.64
CA SER A 67 2.69 5.33 -1.49
C SER A 67 1.51 6.30 -1.58
N GLY A 68 0.29 5.81 -1.32
CA GLY A 68 -0.87 6.67 -1.09
C GLY A 68 -0.92 7.29 0.31
N HIS A 69 0.00 6.93 1.19
CA HIS A 69 0.12 7.49 2.54
C HIS A 69 1.25 8.52 2.62
N ALA A 70 0.97 9.62 3.32
CA ALA A 70 1.92 10.67 3.66
C ALA A 70 3.17 10.13 4.36
N SER A 71 4.34 10.58 3.91
CA SER A 71 5.62 10.36 4.56
C SER A 71 5.81 11.32 5.74
N ARG A 72 6.94 11.20 6.44
CA ARG A 72 7.23 12.01 7.64
C ARG A 72 7.14 13.52 7.38
N GLU A 73 7.74 14.00 6.29
CA GLU A 73 7.71 15.44 5.97
C GLU A 73 6.32 15.90 5.51
N ASP A 74 5.61 15.09 4.72
CA ASP A 74 4.21 15.35 4.35
C ASP A 74 3.31 15.48 5.60
N LEU A 75 3.57 14.68 6.63
CA LEU A 75 2.86 14.75 7.92
C LEU A 75 3.22 16.02 8.70
N LYS A 76 4.47 16.51 8.64
CA LYS A 76 4.85 17.80 9.24
C LYS A 76 4.13 18.96 8.55
N ASP A 77 4.05 18.92 7.23
CA ASP A 77 3.33 19.92 6.45
C ASP A 77 1.86 19.93 6.86
N LEU A 78 1.23 18.76 6.91
CA LEU A 78 -0.17 18.62 7.35
C LEU A 78 -0.40 19.18 8.76
N ILE A 79 0.46 18.82 9.72
CA ILE A 79 0.37 19.30 11.10
C ILE A 79 0.51 20.83 11.14
N THR A 80 1.44 21.39 10.38
CA THR A 80 1.72 22.83 10.31
C THR A 80 0.55 23.59 9.69
N ILE A 81 -0.02 23.08 8.60
CA ILE A 81 -1.18 23.67 7.92
C ILE A 81 -2.40 23.71 8.85
N LEU A 82 -2.65 22.62 9.58
CA LEU A 82 -3.83 22.50 10.43
C LEU A 82 -3.69 23.19 11.80
N ASN A 83 -2.46 23.36 12.29
CA ASN A 83 -2.14 23.89 13.62
C ASN A 83 -3.09 23.37 14.74
N PRO A 84 -3.19 22.04 14.92
CA PRO A 84 -4.19 21.45 15.82
C PRO A 84 -3.86 21.65 17.30
N LYS A 85 -4.89 21.76 18.15
CA LYS A 85 -4.68 21.77 19.62
C LYS A 85 -4.23 20.43 20.18
N THR A 86 -4.65 19.32 19.58
CA THR A 86 -4.33 17.96 20.02
C THR A 86 -4.36 17.01 18.82
N ILE A 87 -3.36 16.13 18.71
CA ILE A 87 -3.23 15.14 17.64
C ILE A 87 -3.46 13.74 18.20
N VAL A 88 -4.32 12.97 17.57
CA VAL A 88 -4.57 11.55 17.90
C VAL A 88 -4.11 10.68 16.74
N PRO A 89 -2.90 10.07 16.82
CA PRO A 89 -2.39 9.19 15.78
C PRO A 89 -3.32 8.00 15.54
N SER A 90 -3.71 7.79 14.29
CA SER A 90 -4.70 6.79 13.88
C SER A 90 -4.28 6.09 12.59
N HIS A 91 -4.97 4.99 12.25
CA HIS A 91 -4.78 4.21 11.02
C HIS A 91 -3.37 3.61 10.85
N GLY A 92 -3.19 2.39 11.36
CA GLY A 92 -1.98 1.60 11.20
C GLY A 92 -1.60 0.84 12.46
N PRO A 93 -0.59 -0.03 12.38
CA PRO A 93 -0.10 -0.75 13.56
C PRO A 93 0.44 0.24 14.61
N GLU A 94 0.44 -0.19 15.87
CA GLU A 94 0.89 0.60 17.02
C GLU A 94 2.23 1.31 16.78
N LYS A 95 3.21 0.61 16.18
CA LYS A 95 4.51 1.20 15.82
C LYS A 95 4.38 2.46 14.97
N LYS A 96 3.47 2.50 13.99
CA LYS A 96 3.24 3.69 13.16
C LYS A 96 2.56 4.81 13.95
N ARG A 97 1.62 4.47 14.83
CA ARG A 97 0.95 5.43 15.72
C ARG A 97 1.94 6.10 16.67
N ILE A 98 2.85 5.32 17.26
CA ILE A 98 3.93 5.81 18.13
C ILE A 98 4.85 6.78 17.37
N VAL A 99 5.27 6.43 16.15
CA VAL A 99 6.14 7.32 15.37
C VAL A 99 5.48 8.68 15.05
N LEU A 100 4.17 8.69 14.75
CA LEU A 100 3.43 9.95 14.55
C LEU A 100 3.21 10.70 15.87
N HIS A 101 2.99 9.99 16.98
CA HIS A 101 2.92 10.59 18.32
C HIS A 101 4.21 11.35 18.65
N ASP A 102 5.35 10.70 18.44
CA ASP A 102 6.67 11.28 18.71
C ASP A 102 6.95 12.48 17.80
N LEU A 103 6.62 12.37 16.50
CA LEU A 103 6.74 13.47 15.55
C LEU A 103 5.93 14.70 15.99
N ALA A 104 4.66 14.51 16.37
CA ALA A 104 3.80 15.59 16.83
C ALA A 104 4.42 16.31 18.05
N ARG A 105 4.97 15.55 19.00
CA ARG A 105 5.62 16.09 20.20
C ARG A 105 6.92 16.83 19.89
N GLU A 106 7.73 16.31 18.97
CA GLU A 106 8.94 16.96 18.47
C GLU A 106 8.63 18.33 17.86
N MET A 107 7.49 18.44 17.17
CA MET A 107 6.99 19.69 16.61
C MET A 107 6.30 20.61 17.65
N GLY A 108 6.24 20.22 18.92
CA GLY A 108 5.66 21.03 20.00
C GLY A 108 4.14 20.87 20.18
N TYR A 109 3.51 19.89 19.54
CA TYR A 109 2.07 19.65 19.64
C TYR A 109 1.73 18.63 20.73
N LYS A 110 0.58 18.83 21.40
CA LYS A 110 0.01 17.80 22.27
C LYS A 110 -0.44 16.62 21.41
N SER A 111 -0.01 15.41 21.78
CA SER A 111 -0.48 14.19 21.15
C SER A 111 -0.95 13.17 22.18
N VAL A 112 -1.95 12.37 21.83
CA VAL A 112 -2.53 11.32 22.68
C VAL A 112 -2.66 10.03 21.88
N LEU A 113 -2.09 8.94 22.40
CA LEU A 113 -2.32 7.61 21.87
C LEU A 113 -3.63 7.06 22.44
N LEU A 114 -4.47 6.52 21.57
CA LEU A 114 -5.73 5.86 21.93
C LEU A 114 -5.80 4.52 21.23
N ASP A 115 -6.28 3.52 21.97
CA ASP A 115 -6.63 2.23 21.42
C ASP A 115 -8.12 2.14 21.08
N ASP A 116 -8.46 1.19 20.21
CA ASP A 116 -9.82 1.00 19.74
C ASP A 116 -10.79 0.82 20.91
N GLY A 117 -11.93 1.53 20.85
CA GLY A 117 -12.96 1.51 21.89
C GLY A 117 -12.67 2.42 23.11
N ARG A 118 -11.56 3.16 23.14
CA ARG A 118 -11.30 4.17 24.18
C ARG A 118 -11.88 5.53 23.82
N THR A 119 -12.30 6.28 24.83
CA THR A 119 -12.84 7.63 24.70
C THR A 119 -11.83 8.68 25.16
N LEU A 120 -11.68 9.76 24.39
CA LEU A 120 -10.94 10.96 24.77
C LEU A 120 -11.90 12.13 24.93
N SER A 121 -11.89 12.74 26.11
CA SER A 121 -12.57 14.01 26.35
C SER A 121 -11.60 15.16 26.09
N LEU A 122 -12.00 16.07 25.21
CA LEU A 122 -11.28 17.32 24.95
C LEU A 122 -11.97 18.47 25.71
N PRO A 123 -11.21 19.49 26.18
CA PRO A 123 -11.77 20.65 26.86
C PRO A 123 -12.66 21.50 25.95
#